data_AF-A0A6G3U7L6-F1
#
_entry.id   AF-A0A6G3U7L6-F1
#
_cell.length_a   1.000
_cell.length_b   1.000
_cell.length_c   1.000
_cell.angle_alpha   90.00
_cell.angle_beta   90.00
_cell.angle_gamma   90.00
#
_symmetry.space_group_name_H-M   'P 1'
#
loop_
_entity.id
_entity.type
_entity.pdbx_description
1 polymer ?
#
loop_
_entity_poly.entity_id
_entity_poly.type
_entity_poly.pdbx_seq_one_letter_code
_entity_poly.pdbx_strand_id
1 'polypeptide(L)'
;ATGPATPAEDDPAAARSPACHAIGGGRYNCHVGRTTASYTDSGTRAGVLRQGTNYFYCQQNLGRRETYKKWTNVWWARTDDDSGNKDVWVSVVYVRGGANDGPVPGLPVC
;
A
#
# COMPACT_ATOMS: atom_id res chain seq x y z
N ALA A 1 49.68 -13.05 11.02
CA ALA A 1 48.50 -12.85 11.90
C ALA A 1 48.22 -11.36 11.89
N THR A 2 47.05 -10.86 11.47
CA THR A 2 45.67 -11.28 11.72
C THR A 2 44.80 -10.89 10.50
N GLY A 3 43.84 -11.75 10.15
CA GLY A 3 43.08 -11.70 8.88
C GLY A 3 42.02 -10.60 8.78
N PRO A 4 41.38 -10.48 7.59
CA PRO A 4 40.38 -9.44 7.33
C PRO A 4 39.08 -9.73 8.07
N ALA A 5 38.49 -8.68 8.66
CA ALA A 5 37.14 -8.73 9.20
C ALA A 5 36.14 -8.92 8.05
N THR A 6 35.38 -10.00 8.11
CA THR A 6 34.22 -10.30 7.28
C THR A 6 33.19 -9.16 7.41
N PRO A 7 32.62 -8.62 6.31
CA PRO A 7 31.39 -7.85 6.43
C PRO A 7 30.27 -8.82 6.82
N ALA A 8 29.54 -8.49 7.89
CA ALA A 8 28.33 -9.19 8.25
C ALA A 8 27.28 -8.98 7.15
N GLU A 9 26.75 -10.10 6.67
CA GLU A 9 25.59 -10.23 5.81
C GLU A 9 24.34 -10.00 6.67
N ASP A 10 23.65 -8.89 6.43
CA ASP A 10 22.25 -8.69 6.83
C ASP A 10 21.59 -7.85 5.72
N ASP A 11 20.81 -8.52 4.88
CA ASP A 11 20.11 -7.95 3.73
C ASP A 11 18.70 -7.51 4.16
N PRO A 12 18.35 -6.21 4.24
CA PRO A 12 17.01 -5.79 4.61
C PRO A 12 16.39 -5.13 3.40
N ALA A 13 15.99 -5.91 2.39
CA ALA A 13 15.17 -5.43 1.27
C ALA A 13 15.68 -4.09 0.70
N ALA A 14 16.89 -4.07 0.13
CA ALA A 14 17.52 -2.93 -0.59
C ALA A 14 16.57 -1.73 -0.72
N ALA A 15 16.70 -0.77 0.22
CA ALA A 15 15.73 0.29 0.49
C ALA A 15 15.00 0.75 -0.79
N ARG A 16 13.84 0.14 -1.06
CA ARG A 16 13.08 0.46 -2.26
C ARG A 16 12.63 1.90 -2.11
N SER A 17 12.84 2.71 -3.15
CA SER A 17 12.33 4.08 -3.18
C SER A 17 10.88 4.09 -2.72
N PRO A 18 10.50 5.01 -1.80
CA PRO A 18 9.15 5.05 -1.27
C PRO A 18 8.17 5.21 -2.43
N ALA A 19 7.17 4.34 -2.48
CA ALA A 19 6.12 4.35 -3.49
C ALA A 19 5.01 5.34 -3.16
N CYS A 20 4.88 5.69 -1.88
CA CYS A 20 4.00 6.71 -1.37
C CYS A 20 4.81 7.82 -0.68
N HIS A 21 4.34 9.06 -0.76
CA HIS A 21 5.03 10.23 -0.22
C HIS A 21 4.12 11.05 0.68
N ALA A 22 4.62 11.44 1.86
CA ALA A 22 3.87 12.30 2.78
C ALA A 22 3.54 13.65 2.15
N ILE A 23 2.30 14.12 2.36
CA ILE A 23 1.82 15.44 1.92
C ILE A 23 1.33 16.31 3.08
N GLY A 24 1.60 15.88 4.32
CA GLY A 24 1.16 16.56 5.54
C GLY A 24 -0.26 16.19 5.98
N GLY A 25 -0.56 16.47 7.25
CA GLY A 25 -1.87 16.15 7.85
C GLY A 25 -2.19 14.65 7.90
N GLY A 26 -1.17 13.80 8.08
CA GLY A 26 -1.33 12.34 8.14
C GLY A 26 -1.71 11.68 6.81
N ARG A 27 -1.47 12.35 5.68
CA ARG A 27 -1.79 11.86 4.33
C ARG A 27 -0.54 11.59 3.50
N TYR A 28 -0.65 10.58 2.64
CA TYR A 28 0.42 10.09 1.78
C TYR A 28 -0.11 9.90 0.36
N ASN A 29 0.50 10.56 -0.62
CA ASN A 29 0.16 10.37 -2.03
C ASN A 29 0.79 9.09 -2.56
N CYS A 30 -0.03 8.21 -3.12
CA CYS A 30 0.38 7.00 -3.82
C CYS A 30 -0.20 7.01 -5.24
N HIS A 31 0.47 6.36 -6.19
CA HIS A 31 -0.06 6.22 -7.54
C HIS A 31 -0.86 4.91 -7.68
N VAL A 32 -2.17 5.05 -7.88
CA VAL A 32 -3.11 3.95 -8.16
C VAL A 32 -3.11 3.69 -9.66
N GLY A 33 -2.67 2.50 -10.08
CA GLY A 33 -2.49 2.18 -11.48
C GLY A 33 -3.78 1.88 -12.25
N ARG A 34 -4.91 1.70 -11.56
CA ARG A 34 -6.22 1.38 -12.15
C ARG A 34 -7.36 1.78 -11.24
N THR A 35 -8.45 2.29 -11.82
CA THR A 35 -9.72 2.51 -11.10
C THR A 35 -10.20 1.21 -10.46
N THR A 36 -10.54 1.26 -9.19
CA THR A 36 -10.82 0.08 -8.36
C THR A 36 -11.94 0.33 -7.37
N ALA A 37 -12.53 -0.74 -6.84
CA ALA A 37 -13.55 -0.64 -5.81
C ALA A 37 -12.91 -0.28 -4.45
N SER A 38 -13.63 0.53 -3.68
CA SER A 38 -13.36 0.74 -2.26
C SER A 38 -14.31 -0.13 -1.43
N TYR A 39 -13.89 -0.44 -0.21
CA TYR A 39 -14.62 -1.32 0.68
C TYR A 39 -14.68 -0.75 2.10
N THR A 40 -15.77 -1.00 2.81
CA THR A 40 -15.86 -0.75 4.24
C THR A 40 -14.83 -1.60 5.01
N ASP A 41 -14.68 -1.32 6.31
CA ASP A 41 -13.86 -2.13 7.20
C ASP A 41 -14.30 -3.61 7.20
N SER A 42 -15.62 -3.86 7.23
CA SER A 42 -16.23 -5.20 7.11
C SER A 42 -16.07 -5.87 5.74
N GLY A 43 -15.49 -5.19 4.74
CA GLY A 43 -15.27 -5.74 3.40
C GLY A 43 -16.48 -5.65 2.48
N THR A 44 -17.50 -4.87 2.84
CA THR A 44 -18.62 -4.57 1.94
C THR A 44 -18.17 -3.53 0.92
N ARG A 45 -18.48 -3.72 -0.36
CA ARG A 45 -18.16 -2.72 -1.39
C ARG A 45 -18.87 -1.40 -1.08
N ALA A 46 -18.10 -0.31 -0.98
CA ALA A 46 -18.60 1.02 -0.63
C ALA A 46 -18.71 1.94 -1.86
N GLY A 47 -17.70 1.91 -2.73
CA GLY A 47 -17.62 2.84 -3.84
C GLY A 47 -16.49 2.52 -4.81
N VAL A 48 -15.87 3.58 -5.34
CA VAL A 48 -14.81 3.53 -6.34
C VAL A 48 -13.73 4.54 -6.01
N LEU A 49 -12.47 4.16 -6.22
CA LEU A 49 -11.32 5.05 -6.27
C LEU A 49 -10.76 5.06 -7.70
N ARG A 50 -10.62 6.24 -8.30
CA ARG A 50 -10.13 6.44 -9.66
C ARG A 50 -8.62 6.25 -9.72
N GLN A 51 -8.13 5.78 -10.87
CA GLN A 51 -6.69 5.72 -11.14
C GLN A 51 -6.05 7.12 -11.06
N GLY A 52 -4.74 7.13 -10.76
CA GLY A 52 -3.94 8.35 -10.64
C GLY A 52 -3.37 8.51 -9.24
N THR A 53 -2.93 9.73 -8.94
CA THR A 53 -2.41 10.09 -7.62
C THR A 53 -3.57 10.25 -6.65
N ASN A 54 -3.61 9.40 -5.63
CA ASN A 54 -4.60 9.44 -4.57
C ASN A 54 -3.90 9.52 -3.22
N TYR A 55 -4.54 10.18 -2.24
CA TYR A 55 -4.02 10.19 -0.89
C TYR A 55 -4.53 8.99 -0.11
N PHE A 56 -3.71 8.52 0.83
CA PHE A 56 -4.05 7.48 1.78
C PHE A 56 -3.58 7.90 3.17
N TYR A 57 -4.21 7.36 4.20
CA TYR A 57 -3.87 7.65 5.60
C TYR A 57 -2.83 6.67 6.13
N CYS A 58 -3.12 5.38 5.99
CA CYS A 58 -2.29 4.28 6.44
C CYS A 58 -2.69 3.00 5.71
N GLN A 59 -2.01 1.89 6.00
CA GLN A 59 -2.33 0.56 5.48
C GLN A 59 -2.40 -0.48 6.58
N GLN A 60 -3.14 -1.56 6.33
CA GLN A 60 -3.28 -2.65 7.26
C GLN A 60 -3.46 -3.98 6.52
N ASN A 61 -2.94 -5.06 7.10
CA ASN A 61 -3.29 -6.41 6.68
C ASN A 61 -4.69 -6.75 7.23
N LEU A 62 -5.67 -6.83 6.35
CA LEU A 62 -7.07 -7.13 6.72
C LEU A 62 -7.41 -8.62 6.56
N GLY A 63 -6.43 -9.47 6.22
CA GLY A 63 -6.61 -10.91 5.99
C GLY A 63 -7.43 -11.28 4.76
N ARG A 64 -8.19 -10.36 4.17
CA ARG A 64 -8.92 -10.57 2.91
C ARG A 64 -8.01 -10.34 1.70
N ARG A 65 -7.99 -11.31 0.78
CA ARG A 65 -7.14 -11.30 -0.41
C ARG A 65 -7.84 -10.67 -1.60
N GLU A 66 -7.14 -9.78 -2.28
CA GLU A 66 -7.49 -9.28 -3.61
C GLU A 66 -6.48 -9.82 -4.63
N THR A 67 -6.95 -10.14 -5.84
CA THR A 67 -6.09 -10.64 -6.93
C THR A 67 -6.29 -9.78 -8.18
N TYR A 68 -5.18 -9.27 -8.73
CA TYR A 68 -5.16 -8.59 -10.02
C TYR A 68 -4.16 -9.25 -10.97
N LYS A 69 -4.68 -9.95 -11.98
CA LYS A 69 -3.90 -10.81 -12.89
C LYS A 69 -3.10 -11.85 -12.09
N LYS A 70 -1.77 -11.72 -12.07
CA LYS A 70 -0.85 -12.61 -11.35
C LYS A 70 -0.45 -12.11 -9.96
N TRP A 71 -0.91 -10.91 -9.58
CA TRP A 71 -0.54 -10.26 -8.33
C TRP A 71 -1.65 -10.45 -7.30
N THR A 72 -1.25 -10.74 -6.08
CA THR A 72 -2.12 -10.94 -4.92
C THR A 72 -1.69 -10.03 -3.79
N ASN A 73 -2.65 -9.51 -3.03
CA ASN A 73 -2.32 -8.83 -1.79
C ASN A 73 -3.44 -8.95 -0.75
N VAL A 74 -3.04 -8.99 0.51
CA VAL A 74 -3.90 -8.96 1.71
C VAL A 74 -3.81 -7.63 2.46
N TRP A 75 -2.92 -6.73 2.02
CA TRP A 75 -2.77 -5.39 2.53
C TRP A 75 -3.72 -4.42 1.82
N TRP A 76 -4.29 -3.53 2.61
CA TRP A 76 -5.28 -2.55 2.19
C TRP A 76 -4.86 -1.17 2.68
N ALA A 77 -5.11 -0.13 1.89
CA ALA A 77 -4.84 1.25 2.25
C ALA A 77 -6.14 2.01 2.53
N ARG A 78 -6.18 2.74 3.64
CA ARG A 78 -7.33 3.55 4.07
C ARG A 78 -7.32 4.91 3.39
N THR A 79 -8.45 5.34 2.85
CA THR A 79 -8.63 6.61 2.11
C THR A 79 -10.09 7.07 2.16
N ASP A 80 -10.37 8.26 1.63
CA ASP A 80 -11.72 8.66 1.23
C ASP A 80 -11.82 8.47 -0.28
N ASP A 81 -12.92 7.88 -0.75
CA ASP A 81 -13.07 7.51 -2.16
C ASP A 81 -13.74 8.60 -3.01
N ASP A 82 -13.74 8.37 -4.33
CA ASP A 82 -14.34 9.27 -5.32
C ASP A 82 -15.88 9.25 -5.33
N SER A 83 -16.50 8.39 -4.52
CA SER A 83 -17.94 8.26 -4.37
C SER A 83 -18.47 9.03 -3.17
N GLY A 84 -17.60 9.67 -2.39
CA GLY A 84 -17.94 10.45 -1.21
C GLY A 84 -17.90 9.67 0.10
N ASN A 85 -17.43 8.42 0.09
CA ASN A 85 -17.25 7.64 1.32
C ASN A 85 -15.92 7.98 1.99
N LYS A 86 -15.90 7.92 3.33
CA LYS A 86 -14.72 8.17 4.16
C LYS A 86 -14.26 6.90 4.86
N ASP A 87 -12.97 6.86 5.20
CA ASP A 87 -12.35 5.75 5.95
C ASP A 87 -12.61 4.37 5.31
N VAL A 88 -12.59 4.33 3.98
CA VAL A 88 -12.73 3.11 3.18
C VAL A 88 -11.39 2.56 2.76
N TRP A 89 -11.37 1.30 2.41
CA TRP A 89 -10.18 0.52 2.12
C TRP A 89 -10.10 0.17 0.65
N VAL A 90 -8.92 0.37 0.05
CA VAL A 90 -8.58 -0.08 -1.30
C VAL A 90 -7.42 -1.05 -1.22
N SER A 91 -7.50 -2.17 -1.95
CA SER A 91 -6.40 -3.13 -1.95
C SER A 91 -5.14 -2.50 -2.55
N VAL A 92 -4.00 -2.68 -1.87
CA VAL A 92 -2.73 -2.12 -2.35
C VAL A 92 -2.16 -2.86 -3.56
N VAL A 93 -2.79 -3.97 -3.99
CA VAL A 93 -2.44 -4.63 -5.27
C VAL A 93 -2.57 -3.70 -6.47
N TYR A 94 -3.38 -2.65 -6.35
CA TYR A 94 -3.58 -1.62 -7.38
C TYR A 94 -2.61 -0.43 -7.26
N VAL A 95 -1.79 -0.37 -6.20
CA VAL A 95 -0.82 0.70 -5.96
C VAL A 95 0.52 0.35 -6.61
N ARG A 96 1.06 1.27 -7.41
CA ARG A 96 2.38 1.08 -8.04
C ARG A 96 3.48 1.13 -6.98
N GLY A 97 4.54 0.35 -7.19
CA GLY A 97 5.69 0.29 -6.28
C GLY A 97 5.48 -0.58 -5.03
N GLY A 98 4.32 -1.21 -4.86
CA GLY A 98 4.07 -2.20 -3.82
C GLY A 98 4.73 -3.56 -4.08
N ALA A 99 4.80 -4.39 -3.03
CA ALA A 99 5.22 -5.78 -3.11
C ALA A 99 4.01 -6.73 -3.16
N ASN A 100 4.17 -7.93 -3.72
CA ASN A 100 3.15 -8.99 -3.64
C ASN A 100 3.00 -9.44 -2.19
N ASP A 101 1.75 -9.58 -1.70
CA ASP A 101 1.42 -9.96 -0.33
C ASP A 101 2.16 -9.15 0.77
N GLY A 102 2.59 -7.93 0.44
CA GLY A 102 3.35 -7.06 1.33
C GLY A 102 2.83 -5.62 1.38
N PRO A 103 3.24 -4.85 2.40
CA PRO A 103 2.89 -3.44 2.50
C PRO A 103 3.54 -2.61 1.38
N VAL A 104 2.97 -1.44 1.12
CA VAL A 104 3.53 -0.44 0.20
C VAL A 104 4.60 0.39 0.91
N PRO A 105 5.84 0.48 0.38
CA PRO A 105 6.87 1.35 0.94
C PRO A 105 6.42 2.82 0.96
N GLY A 106 6.59 3.48 2.11
CA GLY A 106 6.26 4.91 2.28
C GLY A 106 4.84 5.22 2.74
N LEU A 107 4.00 4.20 2.97
CA LEU A 107 2.69 4.36 3.61
C LEU A 107 2.74 3.73 5.03
N PRO A 108 2.41 4.46 6.11
CA PRO A 108 2.52 3.91 7.47
C PRO A 108 1.47 2.82 7.72
N VAL A 109 1.76 1.93 8.66
CA VAL A 109 0.80 0.93 9.14
C VAL A 109 -0.19 1.59 10.10
N CYS A 110 -1.47 1.23 9.99
CA CYS A 110 -2.46 1.50 11.03
C CYS A 110 -2.21 0.50 12.18
#